data_AF-A0A8T7GV87-F1
#
_entry.id   AF-A0A8T7GV87-F1
#
_cell.length_a   1.000
_cell.length_b   1.000
_cell.length_c   1.000
_cell.angle_alpha   90.00
_cell.angle_beta   90.00
_cell.angle_gamma   90.00
#
_symmetry.space_group_name_H-M   'P 1'
#
loop_
_entity.id
_entity.type
_entity.pdbx_description
1 polymer ?
#
loop_
_entity_poly.entity_id
_entity_poly.type
_entity_poly.pdbx_seq_one_letter_code
_entity_poly.pdbx_strand_id
1 'polypeptide(L)'
;MPSARRGVNWAVEVLKRLKGVEFPVKKEELKERLKGLYWAGMPIERILDEVEKEEFRSPAELLHELSEAIRKLEERGELPITARRGINWAVEVLKRLRGAEFPLKKEELAKRLEGLKWHGLDIEAVLKEVEKEEFHSPAEVLHELSEAIRKLEEKAMLHTA
;
A
#
# COMPACT_ATOMS: atom_id res chain seq x y z
N MET A 1 3.83 -15.12 9.81
CA MET A 1 3.98 -14.68 8.40
C MET A 1 3.35 -13.31 8.21
N PRO A 2 4.07 -12.25 7.79
CA PRO A 2 3.44 -11.01 7.35
C PRO A 2 2.47 -11.31 6.21
N SER A 3 1.17 -11.17 6.48
CA SER A 3 0.15 -11.30 5.45
C SER A 3 0.24 -10.10 4.51
N ALA A 4 -0.19 -10.32 3.26
CA ALA A 4 -0.45 -9.27 2.27
C ALA A 4 -1.07 -8.01 2.89
N ARG A 5 -2.08 -8.25 3.72
CA ARG A 5 -2.85 -7.25 4.43
C ARG A 5 -2.00 -6.31 5.28
N ARG A 6 -0.92 -6.79 5.90
CA ARG A 6 -0.03 -5.94 6.70
C ARG A 6 0.68 -4.90 5.84
N GLY A 7 1.18 -5.28 4.67
CA GLY A 7 1.84 -4.34 3.76
C GLY A 7 0.86 -3.31 3.19
N VAL A 8 -0.37 -3.73 2.87
CA VAL A 8 -1.42 -2.82 2.42
C VAL A 8 -1.82 -1.85 3.53
N ASN A 9 -2.03 -2.33 4.76
CA ASN A 9 -2.36 -1.46 5.90
C ASN A 9 -1.25 -0.47 6.23
N TRP A 10 0.01 -0.87 6.12
CA TRP A 10 1.12 0.04 6.32
C TRP A 10 1.18 1.11 5.22
N ALA A 11 0.94 0.73 3.96
CA ALA A 11 0.79 1.70 2.88
C ALA A 11 -0.37 2.69 3.14
N VAL A 12 -1.52 2.21 3.62
CA VAL A 12 -2.65 3.08 4.03
C VAL A 12 -2.21 4.08 5.08
N GLU A 13 -1.48 3.63 6.11
CA GLU A 13 -1.01 4.50 7.20
C GLU A 13 -0.03 5.57 6.70
N VAL A 14 0.90 5.19 5.81
CA VAL A 14 1.79 6.16 5.12
C VAL A 14 0.95 7.21 4.39
N LEU A 15 -0.04 6.80 3.58
CA LEU A 15 -0.88 7.74 2.84
C LEU A 15 -1.74 8.63 3.74
N LYS A 16 -2.26 8.10 4.85
CA LYS A 16 -3.03 8.88 5.84
C LYS A 16 -2.19 10.01 6.44
N ARG A 17 -0.93 9.74 6.78
CA ARG A 17 0.01 10.75 7.31
C ARG A 17 0.42 11.79 6.27
N LEU A 18 0.30 11.46 4.99
CA LEU A 18 0.56 12.36 3.87
C LEU A 18 -0.72 13.02 3.34
N LYS A 19 -1.86 12.84 4.00
CA LYS A 19 -3.10 13.50 3.58
C LYS A 19 -2.93 15.02 3.67
N GLY A 20 -3.24 15.71 2.58
CA GLY A 20 -3.09 17.17 2.46
C GLY A 20 -1.67 17.63 2.13
N VAL A 21 -0.74 16.71 1.86
CA VAL A 21 0.59 17.06 1.32
C VAL A 21 0.49 17.24 -0.18
N GLU A 22 1.00 18.36 -0.68
CA GLU A 22 1.18 18.57 -2.11
C GLU A 22 2.49 17.93 -2.56
N PHE A 23 2.46 17.25 -3.70
CA PHE A 23 3.65 16.68 -4.32
C PHE A 23 4.21 17.67 -5.35
N PRO A 24 5.53 17.80 -5.52
CA PRO A 24 6.57 16.94 -4.96
C PRO A 24 6.90 17.21 -3.48
N VAL A 25 7.19 16.14 -2.72
CA VAL A 25 7.57 16.20 -1.30
C VAL A 25 9.03 15.78 -1.12
N LYS A 26 9.73 16.41 -0.17
CA LYS A 26 11.14 16.14 0.15
C LYS A 26 11.29 15.02 1.18
N LYS A 27 12.40 14.27 1.12
CA LYS A 27 12.71 13.19 2.07
C LYS A 27 12.71 13.66 3.52
N GLU A 28 13.23 14.85 3.80
CA GLU A 28 13.26 15.46 5.13
C GLU A 28 11.85 15.72 5.67
N GLU A 29 10.95 16.22 4.82
CA GLU A 29 9.55 16.42 5.22
C GLU A 29 8.86 15.07 5.49
N LEU A 30 9.19 14.04 4.70
CA LEU A 30 8.70 12.69 4.94
C LEU A 30 9.19 12.12 6.26
N LYS A 31 10.45 12.34 6.64
CA LYS A 31 11.00 11.90 7.94
C LYS A 31 10.20 12.50 9.10
N GLU A 32 9.86 13.77 9.04
CA GLU A 32 9.06 14.42 10.07
C GLU A 32 7.61 13.93 10.09
N ARG A 33 6.96 13.84 8.92
CA ARG A 33 5.55 13.42 8.83
C ARG A 33 5.34 11.95 9.18
N LEU A 34 6.27 11.10 8.80
CA LEU A 34 6.18 9.66 9.01
C LEU A 34 6.81 9.22 10.33
N LYS A 35 7.31 10.15 11.14
CA LYS A 35 8.00 9.89 12.41
C LYS A 35 7.24 8.93 13.31
N GLY A 36 7.95 7.95 13.86
CA GLY A 36 7.38 6.94 14.75
C GLY A 36 6.46 5.93 14.06
N LEU A 37 6.43 5.88 12.73
CA LEU A 37 5.88 4.75 11.99
C LEU A 37 6.93 3.63 11.90
N TYR A 38 6.48 2.38 12.06
CA TYR A 38 7.37 1.22 12.02
C TYR A 38 6.91 0.23 10.97
N TRP A 39 7.87 -0.45 10.34
CA TRP A 39 7.65 -1.61 9.48
C TRP A 39 8.51 -2.77 9.94
N ALA A 40 7.87 -3.90 10.28
CA ALA A 40 8.57 -5.10 10.76
C ALA A 40 9.57 -4.83 11.90
N GLY A 41 9.26 -3.90 12.80
CA GLY A 41 10.11 -3.50 13.93
C GLY A 41 11.16 -2.43 13.59
N MET A 42 11.28 -2.03 12.33
CA MET A 42 12.20 -0.99 11.87
C MET A 42 11.50 0.37 11.78
N PRO A 43 12.09 1.45 12.31
CA PRO A 43 11.54 2.80 12.14
C PRO A 43 11.61 3.22 10.67
N ILE A 44 10.59 3.93 10.18
CA ILE A 44 10.52 4.35 8.79
C ILE A 44 11.65 5.32 8.42
N GLU A 45 12.19 6.05 9.38
CA GLU A 45 13.34 6.93 9.23
C GLU A 45 14.56 6.13 8.72
N ARG A 46 14.78 4.94 9.28
CA ARG A 46 15.84 4.01 8.85
C ARG A 46 15.60 3.49 7.43
N ILE A 47 14.35 3.25 7.05
CA ILE A 47 13.97 2.83 5.70
C ILE A 47 14.21 3.98 4.72
N LEU A 48 13.82 5.21 5.08
CA LEU A 48 14.05 6.42 4.29
C LEU A 48 15.54 6.71 4.12
N ASP A 49 16.40 6.38 5.09
CA ASP A 49 17.85 6.52 4.95
C ASP A 49 18.45 5.63 3.84
N GLU A 50 17.78 4.53 3.47
CA GLU A 50 18.19 3.66 2.36
C GLU A 50 17.66 4.12 0.99
N VAL A 51 16.79 5.14 0.99
CA VAL A 51 16.26 5.74 -0.24
C VAL A 51 17.25 6.79 -0.76
N GLU A 52 17.68 6.61 -2.00
CA GLU A 52 18.65 7.50 -2.67
C GLU A 52 18.02 8.80 -3.16
N LYS A 53 16.71 8.80 -3.43
CA LYS A 53 15.99 10.00 -3.87
C LYS A 53 15.75 10.98 -2.72
N GLU A 54 15.89 12.26 -3.04
CA GLU A 54 15.59 13.37 -2.13
C GLU A 54 14.18 13.94 -2.33
N GLU A 55 13.55 13.72 -3.48
CA GLU A 55 12.22 14.23 -3.81
C GLU A 55 11.33 13.16 -4.45
N PHE A 56 10.03 13.22 -4.15
CA PHE A 56 9.04 12.25 -4.60
C PHE A 56 7.87 12.98 -5.25
N ARG A 57 7.43 12.56 -6.44
CA ARG A 57 6.41 13.28 -7.23
C ARG A 57 5.00 12.74 -7.06
N SER A 58 4.85 11.57 -6.44
CA SER A 58 3.54 10.98 -6.20
C SER A 58 3.57 9.97 -5.06
N PRO A 59 2.41 9.66 -4.46
CA PRO A 59 2.29 8.60 -3.47
C PRO A 59 2.77 7.23 -3.97
N ALA A 60 2.50 6.91 -5.25
CA ALA A 60 2.94 5.67 -5.88
C ALA A 60 4.47 5.59 -6.00
N GLU A 61 5.12 6.71 -6.34
CA GLU A 61 6.58 6.80 -6.39
C GLU A 61 7.17 6.62 -4.99
N LEU A 62 6.62 7.32 -3.99
CA LEU A 62 7.09 7.17 -2.60
C LEU A 62 7.01 5.72 -2.10
N LEU A 63 5.85 5.07 -2.21
CA LEU A 63 5.72 3.68 -1.75
C LEU A 63 6.62 2.72 -2.54
N HIS A 64 6.89 3.01 -3.82
CA HIS A 64 7.82 2.21 -4.61
C HIS A 64 9.25 2.32 -4.09
N GLU A 65 9.74 3.54 -3.85
CA GLU A 65 11.08 3.76 -3.30
C GLU A 65 11.24 3.18 -1.90
N LEU A 66 10.21 3.31 -1.04
CA LEU A 66 10.19 2.65 0.27
C LEU A 66 10.26 1.13 0.14
N SER A 67 9.55 0.54 -0.84
CA SER A 67 9.64 -0.90 -1.11
C SER A 67 11.05 -1.29 -1.58
N GLU A 68 11.69 -0.50 -2.44
CA GLU A 68 13.07 -0.78 -2.87
C GLU A 68 14.09 -0.64 -1.73
N ALA A 69 13.91 0.33 -0.84
CA ALA A 69 14.71 0.45 0.38
C ALA A 69 14.56 -0.80 1.28
N ILE A 70 13.32 -1.26 1.50
CA ILE A 70 13.06 -2.50 2.24
C ILE A 70 13.72 -3.70 1.55
N ARG A 71 13.77 -3.75 0.20
CA ARG A 71 14.44 -4.82 -0.54
C ARG A 71 15.93 -4.87 -0.21
N LYS A 72 16.59 -3.72 -0.24
CA LYS A 72 18.03 -3.62 0.09
C LYS A 72 18.30 -4.12 1.52
N LEU A 73 17.41 -3.79 2.45
CA LEU A 73 17.50 -4.25 3.85
C LEU A 73 17.25 -5.76 3.99
N GLU A 74 16.31 -6.32 3.22
CA GLU A 74 16.10 -7.78 3.14
C GLU A 74 17.35 -8.50 2.60
N GLU A 75 17.97 -7.97 1.54
CA GLU A 75 19.19 -8.53 0.94
C GLU A 75 20.38 -8.52 1.90
N ARG A 76 20.43 -7.55 2.81
CA ARG A 76 21.43 -7.46 3.89
C ARG A 76 21.08 -8.30 5.13
N GLY A 77 19.90 -8.91 5.17
CA GLY A 77 19.42 -9.67 6.33
C GLY A 77 18.94 -8.82 7.51
N GLU A 78 18.79 -7.51 7.33
CA GLU A 78 18.26 -6.59 8.36
C GLU A 78 16.72 -6.72 8.50
N LEU A 79 16.04 -7.25 7.47
CA LEU A 79 14.60 -7.53 7.47
C LEU A 79 14.29 -8.94 6.91
N PRO A 80 13.18 -9.58 7.32
CA PRO A 80 12.74 -10.84 6.71
C PRO A 80 12.33 -10.65 5.24
N ILE A 81 12.71 -11.57 4.34
CA ILE A 81 12.41 -11.53 2.87
C ILE A 81 10.91 -11.42 2.54
N THR A 82 10.02 -11.67 3.51
CA THR A 82 8.57 -11.48 3.37
C THR A 82 8.10 -10.05 3.63
N ALA A 83 8.99 -9.12 4.02
CA ALA A 83 8.64 -7.79 4.48
C ALA A 83 8.15 -6.86 3.37
N ARG A 84 8.33 -7.16 2.08
CA ARG A 84 7.69 -6.35 1.02
C ARG A 84 6.32 -6.84 0.59
N ARG A 85 5.86 -7.98 1.09
CA ARG A 85 4.55 -8.54 0.70
C ARG A 85 3.44 -7.57 1.12
N GLY A 86 2.54 -7.28 0.19
CA GLY A 86 1.47 -6.29 0.37
C GLY A 86 1.85 -4.86 -0.03
N ILE A 87 3.06 -4.39 0.26
CA ILE A 87 3.51 -3.04 -0.12
C ILE A 87 3.57 -2.93 -1.65
N ASN A 88 4.17 -3.91 -2.33
CA ASN A 88 4.22 -3.94 -3.80
C ASN A 88 2.83 -3.98 -4.45
N TRP A 89 1.87 -4.64 -3.81
CA TRP A 89 0.50 -4.67 -4.31
C TRP A 89 -0.16 -3.30 -4.18
N ALA A 90 0.02 -2.63 -3.03
CA ALA A 90 -0.44 -1.25 -2.85
C ALA A 90 0.20 -0.29 -3.87
N VAL A 91 1.50 -0.43 -4.16
CA VAL A 91 2.18 0.34 -5.22
C VAL A 91 1.51 0.12 -6.58
N GLU A 92 1.22 -1.12 -6.93
CA GLU A 92 0.58 -1.46 -8.21
C GLU A 92 -0.84 -0.89 -8.32
N VAL A 93 -1.63 -0.97 -7.24
CA VAL A 93 -2.94 -0.32 -7.16
C VAL A 93 -2.78 1.19 -7.39
N LEU A 94 -1.87 1.87 -6.69
CA LEU A 94 -1.67 3.31 -6.85
C LEU A 94 -1.17 3.71 -8.24
N LYS A 95 -0.35 2.88 -8.90
CA LYS A 95 0.08 3.12 -10.28
C LYS A 95 -1.11 3.12 -11.25
N ARG A 96 -2.06 2.20 -11.06
CA ARG A 96 -3.30 2.10 -11.86
C ARG A 96 -4.29 3.22 -11.56
N LEU A 97 -4.26 3.75 -10.35
CA LEU A 97 -5.03 4.93 -9.94
C LEU A 97 -4.38 6.26 -10.37
N ARG A 98 -3.20 6.24 -11.00
CA ARG A 98 -2.55 7.47 -11.46
C ARG A 98 -3.46 8.23 -12.42
N GLY A 99 -3.66 9.52 -12.16
CA GLY A 99 -4.53 10.38 -12.95
C GLY A 99 -6.04 10.11 -12.74
N ALA A 100 -6.41 9.30 -11.75
CA ALA A 100 -7.80 9.21 -11.32
C ALA A 100 -8.21 10.49 -10.57
N GLU A 101 -9.38 11.02 -10.89
CA GLU A 101 -10.01 12.10 -10.14
C GLU A 101 -10.86 11.50 -9.01
N PHE A 102 -10.89 12.18 -7.87
CA PHE A 102 -11.68 11.78 -6.72
C PHE A 102 -12.84 12.77 -6.53
N PRO A 103 -14.07 12.32 -6.20
CA PRO A 103 -14.42 10.96 -5.79
C PRO A 103 -14.46 9.95 -6.95
N LEU A 104 -13.85 8.78 -6.72
CA LEU A 104 -13.76 7.67 -7.67
C LEU A 104 -14.88 6.67 -7.40
N LYS A 105 -15.62 6.25 -8.44
CA LYS A 105 -16.67 5.22 -8.31
C LYS A 105 -16.10 3.81 -8.39
N LYS A 106 -16.77 2.84 -7.77
CA LYS A 106 -16.37 1.43 -7.77
C LYS A 106 -16.29 0.82 -9.16
N GLU A 107 -17.16 1.21 -10.10
CA GLU A 107 -17.10 0.72 -11.47
C GLU A 107 -15.84 1.22 -12.19
N GLU A 108 -15.46 2.47 -11.97
CA GLU A 108 -14.22 3.05 -12.52
C GLU A 108 -12.98 2.44 -11.85
N LEU A 109 -13.04 2.21 -10.54
CA LEU A 109 -12.01 1.49 -9.80
C LEU A 109 -11.82 0.07 -10.37
N ALA A 110 -12.92 -0.66 -10.62
CA ALA A 110 -12.88 -2.01 -11.18
C ALA A 110 -12.22 -2.05 -12.56
N LYS A 111 -12.58 -1.11 -13.45
CA LYS A 111 -11.93 -0.99 -14.77
C LYS A 111 -10.43 -0.73 -14.66
N ARG A 112 -10.01 0.17 -13.77
CA ARG A 112 -8.59 0.51 -13.58
C ARG A 112 -7.78 -0.66 -13.01
N LEU A 113 -8.40 -1.44 -12.13
CA LEU A 113 -7.74 -2.57 -11.49
C LEU A 113 -7.93 -3.90 -12.25
N GLU A 114 -8.61 -3.91 -13.39
CA GLU A 114 -8.90 -5.12 -14.17
C GLU A 114 -7.64 -5.97 -14.43
N GLY A 115 -7.79 -7.29 -14.25
CA GLY A 115 -6.71 -8.26 -14.44
C GLY A 115 -5.60 -8.23 -13.38
N LEU A 116 -5.71 -7.42 -12.32
CA LEU A 116 -4.76 -7.42 -11.22
C LEU A 116 -4.88 -8.71 -10.40
N LYS A 117 -3.81 -9.49 -10.38
CA LYS A 117 -3.69 -10.73 -9.60
C LYS A 117 -2.46 -10.67 -8.72
N TRP A 118 -2.58 -11.15 -7.47
CA TRP A 118 -1.46 -11.12 -6.54
C TRP A 118 -1.50 -12.31 -5.58
N HIS A 119 -0.49 -13.18 -5.64
CA HIS A 119 -0.37 -14.38 -4.79
C HIS A 119 -1.66 -15.20 -4.63
N GLY A 120 -2.43 -15.38 -5.71
CA GLY A 120 -3.70 -16.14 -5.70
C GLY A 120 -4.93 -15.32 -5.30
N LEU A 121 -4.78 -14.06 -4.89
CA LEU A 121 -5.88 -13.11 -4.74
C LEU A 121 -6.18 -12.48 -6.10
N ASP A 122 -7.42 -12.64 -6.54
CA ASP A 122 -7.99 -11.97 -7.71
C ASP A 122 -8.68 -10.68 -7.26
N ILE A 123 -8.33 -9.55 -7.88
CA ILE A 123 -8.95 -8.27 -7.56
C ILE A 123 -10.46 -8.29 -7.74
N GLU A 124 -10.99 -9.07 -8.68
CA GLU A 124 -12.44 -9.17 -8.89
C GLU A 124 -13.13 -9.81 -7.69
N ALA A 125 -12.48 -10.79 -7.05
CA ALA A 125 -12.97 -11.38 -5.82
C ALA A 125 -12.91 -10.39 -4.66
N VAL A 126 -11.85 -9.59 -4.57
CA VAL A 126 -11.71 -8.54 -3.55
C VAL A 126 -12.79 -7.47 -3.73
N LEU A 127 -13.00 -6.95 -4.95
CA LEU A 127 -13.98 -5.91 -5.25
C LEU A 127 -15.43 -6.33 -4.97
N LYS A 128 -15.75 -7.63 -5.07
CA LYS A 128 -17.08 -8.18 -4.69
C LYS A 128 -17.36 -8.03 -3.19
N GLU A 129 -16.34 -8.02 -2.34
CA GLU A 129 -16.47 -7.86 -0.89
C GLU A 129 -16.43 -6.41 -0.42
N VAL A 130 -16.08 -5.48 -1.32
CA VAL A 130 -16.13 -4.04 -1.05
C VAL A 130 -17.57 -3.57 -1.14
N GLU A 131 -18.12 -3.11 -0.01
CA GLU A 131 -19.50 -2.60 0.07
C GLU A 131 -19.62 -1.15 -0.41
N LYS A 132 -18.50 -0.43 -0.44
CA LYS A 132 -18.46 0.98 -0.76
C LYS A 132 -18.47 1.22 -2.27
N GLU A 133 -19.33 2.13 -2.70
CA GLU A 133 -19.51 2.47 -4.13
C GLU A 133 -18.69 3.70 -4.55
N GLU A 134 -18.24 4.54 -3.62
CA GLU A 134 -17.46 5.75 -3.88
C GLU A 134 -16.26 5.88 -2.91
N PHE A 135 -15.13 6.34 -3.44
CA PHE A 135 -13.88 6.54 -2.70
C PHE A 135 -13.41 7.98 -2.87
N HIS A 136 -12.96 8.62 -1.81
CA HIS A 136 -12.53 10.03 -1.79
C HIS A 136 -11.01 10.20 -1.78
N SER A 137 -10.24 9.12 -1.60
CA SER A 137 -8.77 9.19 -1.66
C SER A 137 -8.11 7.85 -1.99
N PRO A 138 -6.85 7.85 -2.46
CA PRO A 138 -6.10 6.61 -2.67
C PRO A 138 -5.90 5.79 -1.38
N ALA A 139 -5.77 6.46 -0.23
CA ALA A 139 -5.66 5.81 1.08
C ALA A 139 -6.93 5.02 1.42
N GLU A 140 -8.09 5.58 1.11
CA GLU A 140 -9.38 4.95 1.31
C GLU A 140 -9.58 3.74 0.40
N VAL A 141 -9.19 3.85 -0.89
CA VAL A 141 -9.20 2.69 -1.79
C VAL A 141 -8.38 1.54 -1.21
N LEU A 142 -7.13 1.79 -0.81
CA LEU A 142 -6.29 0.75 -0.22
C LEU A 142 -6.87 0.19 1.09
N HIS A 143 -7.52 1.02 1.90
CA HIS A 143 -8.14 0.60 3.15
C HIS A 143 -9.31 -0.36 2.90
N GLU A 144 -10.24 0.01 2.02
CA GLU A 144 -11.41 -0.81 1.68
C GLU A 144 -10.99 -2.13 1.02
N LEU A 145 -9.99 -2.10 0.15
CA LEU A 145 -9.40 -3.31 -0.43
C LEU A 145 -8.77 -4.21 0.64
N SER A 146 -8.09 -3.63 1.64
CA SER A 146 -7.51 -4.38 2.76
C SER A 146 -8.57 -5.06 3.63
N GLU A 147 -9.69 -4.38 3.89
CA GLU A 147 -10.82 -4.94 4.64
C GLU A 147 -11.54 -6.02 3.85
N ALA A 148 -11.70 -5.86 2.54
CA ALA A 148 -12.22 -6.91 1.66
C ALA A 148 -11.32 -8.16 1.66
N ILE A 149 -9.99 -7.99 1.59
CA ILE A 149 -9.04 -9.11 1.72
C ILE A 149 -9.21 -9.81 3.07
N ARG A 150 -9.38 -9.06 4.17
CA ARG A 150 -9.64 -9.64 5.50
C ARG A 150 -10.89 -10.52 5.50
N LYS A 151 -12.00 -10.03 4.94
CA LYS A 151 -13.27 -10.79 4.85
C LYS A 151 -13.08 -12.09 4.07
N LEU A 152 -12.34 -12.06 2.96
CA LEU A 152 -12.02 -13.27 2.18
C LEU A 152 -11.16 -14.27 2.96
N GLU A 153 -10.12 -13.79 3.64
CA GLU A 153 -9.27 -14.62 4.51
C GLU A 153 -10.09 -15.31 5.60
N GLU A 154 -11.00 -14.57 6.27
CA GLU A 154 -11.90 -15.09 7.30
C GLU A 154 -12.87 -16.15 6.74
N LYS A 155 -13.51 -15.89 5.59
CA LYS A 155 -14.42 -16.85 4.94
C LYS A 155 -13.71 -18.13 4.52
N ALA A 156 -12.48 -18.03 4.01
CA ALA A 156 -11.68 -19.20 3.62
C ALA A 156 -11.30 -20.06 4.83
N MET A 157 -10.95 -19.45 5.96
CA MET A 157 -10.67 -20.15 7.22
C MET A 157 -11.92 -20.85 7.79
N LEU A 158 -13.10 -20.24 7.67
CA LEU A 158 -14.37 -20.85 8.11
C LEU A 158 -14.80 -22.06 7.28
N HIS A 159 -14.37 -22.18 6.01
CA HIS A 159 -14.68 -23.32 5.15
C HIS A 159 -13.64 -24.46 5.22
N THR A 160 -12.53 -24.25 5.93
CA THR A 160 -11.45 -25.26 6.13
C THR A 160 -11.40 -25.82 7.55
N ALA A 161 -12.34 -25.44 8.42
CA ALA A 161 -12.52 -25.96 9.77
C ALA A 161 -13.71 -26.93 9.82
#